data_AF-A0ABC9WXP1-F1
#
_entry.id   AF-A0ABC9WXP1-F1
#
_cell.length_a   1.000
_cell.length_b   1.000
_cell.length_c   1.000
_cell.angle_alpha   90.00
_cell.angle_beta   90.00
_cell.angle_gamma   90.00
#
_symmetry.space_group_name_H-M   'P 1'
#
loop_
_entity.id
_entity.type
_entity.pdbx_description
1 polymer ?
#
loop_
_entity_poly.entity_id
_entity_poly.type
_entity_poly.pdbx_seq_one_letter_code
_entity_poly.pdbx_strand_id
1 'polypeptide(L)'
;MATKDGEKAEVLKAFFASVFNSQTSCPQGIQPPELEDRDREQNKPPIIQEEAVNNLLCHLDTHKSMGPDGIHPRVLRELAEELAKPLSIIYQQSWLTGEVPDNWRLANVMPIYKKGQKDDPGNYRPVSLTLVPGKIMQ
;
A
#
# COMPACT_ATOMS: atom_id res chain seq x y z
N MET A 1 -32.06 -4.37 10.32
CA MET A 1 -30.97 -5.25 9.86
C MET A 1 -30.80 -5.06 8.37
N ALA A 2 -29.57 -4.89 7.89
CA ALA A 2 -29.27 -4.87 6.46
C ALA A 2 -29.46 -6.28 5.89
N THR A 3 -30.24 -6.42 4.81
CA THR A 3 -30.59 -7.74 4.27
C THR A 3 -29.92 -7.99 2.93
N LYS A 4 -29.74 -6.93 2.13
CA LYS A 4 -29.05 -6.96 0.84
C LYS A 4 -27.55 -6.73 1.01
N ASP A 5 -26.75 -7.30 0.12
CA ASP A 5 -25.29 -7.23 0.25
C ASP A 5 -24.75 -5.80 0.10
N GLY A 6 -25.35 -4.98 -0.75
CA GLY A 6 -25.00 -3.56 -0.85
C GLY A 6 -25.27 -2.77 0.43
N GLU A 7 -26.37 -3.06 1.12
CA GLU A 7 -26.69 -2.42 2.42
C GLU A 7 -25.68 -2.83 3.49
N LYS A 8 -25.29 -4.12 3.52
CA LYS A 8 -24.26 -4.62 4.46
C LYS A 8 -22.90 -3.96 4.19
N ALA A 9 -22.52 -3.81 2.92
CA ALA A 9 -21.28 -3.15 2.52
C ALA A 9 -21.24 -1.69 3.00
N GLU A 10 -22.33 -0.94 2.83
CA GLU A 10 -22.40 0.45 3.30
C GLU A 10 -22.34 0.56 4.84
N VAL A 11 -22.98 -0.36 5.58
CA VAL A 11 -22.88 -0.41 7.05
C VAL A 11 -21.43 -0.64 7.50
N LEU A 12 -20.75 -1.62 6.89
CA LEU A 12 -19.35 -1.92 7.20
C LEU A 12 -18.41 -0.77 6.85
N LYS A 13 -18.60 -0.16 5.66
CA LYS A 13 -17.86 1.01 5.21
C LYS A 13 -18.01 2.19 6.15
N ALA A 14 -19.24 2.52 6.54
CA ALA A 14 -19.51 3.61 7.49
C ALA A 14 -18.87 3.33 8.85
N PHE A 15 -18.97 2.10 9.35
CA PHE A 15 -18.34 1.72 10.62
C PHE A 15 -16.81 1.82 10.56
N PHE A 16 -16.17 1.23 9.55
CA PHE A 16 -14.71 1.30 9.39
C PHE A 16 -14.21 2.73 9.24
N ALA A 17 -14.93 3.59 8.52
CA ALA A 17 -14.60 5.01 8.43
C ALA A 17 -14.73 5.72 9.79
N SER A 18 -15.74 5.38 10.60
CA SER A 18 -15.97 6.02 11.91
C SER A 18 -14.90 5.71 12.96
N VAL A 19 -14.28 4.52 12.89
CA VAL A 19 -13.23 4.09 13.83
C VAL A 19 -11.83 4.46 13.34
N PHE A 20 -11.71 4.95 12.11
CA PHE A 20 -10.45 5.45 11.57
C PHE A 20 -10.26 6.89 12.05
N ASN A 21 -9.31 7.11 12.96
CA ASN A 21 -9.01 8.45 13.45
C ASN A 21 -8.46 9.31 12.30
N SER A 22 -9.29 10.22 11.79
CA SER A 22 -8.93 11.22 10.77
C SER A 22 -8.10 12.39 11.32
N GLN A 23 -7.40 12.20 12.45
CA GLN A 23 -6.44 13.19 12.94
C GLN A 23 -5.20 13.19 12.05
N THR A 24 -5.35 13.70 10.84
CA THR A 24 -4.29 14.29 10.04
C THR A 24 -4.08 15.72 10.53
N SER A 25 -3.75 15.91 11.82
CA SER A 25 -2.86 17.02 12.12
C SER A 25 -1.46 16.48 11.84
N CYS A 26 -1.02 16.60 10.59
CA CYS A 26 0.42 16.75 10.37
C CYS A 26 0.85 17.89 11.31
N PRO A 27 1.82 17.71 12.22
CA PRO A 27 2.41 18.85 12.89
C PRO A 27 2.94 19.76 11.79
N GLN A 28 2.31 20.93 11.62
CA GLN A 28 2.79 21.96 10.73
C GLN A 28 4.18 22.37 11.24
N GLY A 29 5.23 21.96 10.53
CA GLY A 29 6.59 22.43 10.73
C GLY A 29 7.23 22.05 12.07
N ILE A 30 7.78 20.84 12.16
CA ILE A 30 9.04 20.69 12.89
C ILE A 30 10.13 21.15 11.92
N GLN A 31 10.61 22.39 12.09
CA GLN A 31 11.92 22.78 11.57
C GLN A 31 12.92 21.72 12.06
N PRO A 32 13.63 21.00 11.17
CA PRO A 32 14.68 20.09 11.60
C PRO A 32 15.67 20.87 12.46
N PRO A 33 16.14 20.33 13.60
CA PRO A 33 17.26 20.92 14.31
C PRO A 33 18.41 21.10 13.32
N GLU A 34 19.00 22.29 13.30
CA GLU A 34 20.19 22.60 12.54
C GLU A 34 21.32 21.72 13.10
N LEU A 35 21.49 20.52 12.53
CA LEU A 35 22.54 19.60 12.91
C LEU A 35 23.83 20.07 12.24
N GLU A 36 24.74 20.52 13.08
CA GLU A 36 26.08 20.95 12.69
C GLU A 36 26.78 19.88 11.83
N ASP A 37 27.34 20.36 10.73
CA ASP A 37 28.07 19.66 9.67
C ASP A 37 29.30 18.93 10.24
N ARG A 38 29.14 17.65 10.61
CA ARG A 38 30.24 16.71 10.77
C ARG A 38 29.87 15.35 10.16
N ASP A 39 30.63 14.96 9.14
CA ASP A 39 30.56 13.77 8.26
C ASP A 39 29.57 13.82 7.07
N ARG A 40 29.97 14.58 6.05
CA ARG A 40 29.21 14.85 4.80
C ARG A 40 29.28 13.76 3.72
N GLU A 41 29.72 12.54 4.05
CA GLU A 41 30.01 11.51 3.02
C GLU A 41 29.04 10.30 3.02
N GLN A 42 28.00 10.29 3.86
CA GLN A 42 27.07 9.13 3.95
C GLN A 42 25.60 9.39 3.56
N ASN A 43 25.22 10.60 3.13
CA ASN A 43 23.84 10.90 2.74
C ASN A 43 23.59 10.83 1.23
N LYS A 44 24.12 9.81 0.53
CA LYS A 44 23.67 9.54 -0.85
C LYS A 44 22.35 8.77 -0.77
N PRO A 45 21.28 9.22 -1.43
CA PRO A 45 20.05 8.44 -1.47
C PRO A 45 20.33 7.05 -2.06
N PRO A 46 19.73 5.99 -1.48
CA PRO A 46 19.89 4.64 -2.01
C PRO A 46 19.46 4.61 -3.47
N ILE A 47 20.24 3.88 -4.27
CA ILE A 47 19.93 3.63 -5.68
C ILE A 47 19.16 2.32 -5.75
N ILE A 48 17.89 2.39 -6.14
CA ILE A 48 17.05 1.22 -6.34
C ILE A 48 17.47 0.53 -7.63
N GLN A 49 18.12 -0.63 -7.50
CA GLN A 49 18.62 -1.43 -8.62
C GLN A 49 17.46 -2.13 -9.35
N GLU A 50 17.51 -2.15 -10.67
CA GLU A 50 16.55 -2.87 -11.51
C GLU A 50 16.53 -4.37 -11.17
N GLU A 51 17.70 -4.96 -10.95
CA GLU A 51 17.87 -6.37 -10.60
C GLU A 51 17.19 -6.70 -9.26
N ALA A 52 17.22 -5.78 -8.30
CA ALA A 52 16.53 -5.98 -7.02
C ALA A 52 15.01 -6.03 -7.22
N VAL A 53 14.47 -5.14 -8.06
CA VAL A 53 13.04 -5.11 -8.39
C VAL A 53 12.65 -6.37 -9.18
N ASN A 54 13.45 -6.77 -10.17
CA ASN A 54 13.23 -7.99 -10.93
C ASN A 54 13.19 -9.22 -10.00
N ASN A 55 14.16 -9.35 -9.10
CA ASN A 55 14.19 -10.45 -8.13
C ASN A 55 12.93 -10.49 -7.27
N LEU A 56 12.44 -9.34 -6.79
CA LEU A 56 11.19 -9.27 -6.02
C LEU A 56 9.98 -9.69 -6.87
N LEU A 57 9.90 -9.26 -8.13
CA LEU A 57 8.85 -9.66 -9.06
C LEU A 57 8.87 -11.17 -9.35
N CYS A 58 10.05 -11.73 -9.60
CA CYS A 58 10.25 -13.16 -9.85
C CYS A 58 9.82 -14.04 -8.66
N HIS A 59 9.94 -13.54 -7.43
CA HIS A 59 9.57 -14.25 -6.20
C HIS A 59 8.18 -13.89 -5.68
N LEU A 60 7.34 -13.21 -6.47
CA LEU A 60 5.96 -12.94 -6.09
C LEU A 60 5.18 -14.24 -5.83
N ASP A 61 4.50 -14.28 -4.69
CA ASP A 61 3.53 -15.33 -4.37
C ASP A 61 2.31 -15.20 -5.29
N THR A 62 2.21 -16.11 -6.25
CA THR A 62 1.14 -16.13 -7.24
C THR A 62 -0.18 -16.66 -6.71
N HIS A 63 -0.29 -17.03 -5.43
CA HIS A 63 -1.55 -17.37 -4.81
C HIS A 63 -2.17 -16.19 -4.04
N LYS A 64 -1.53 -15.01 -4.06
CA LYS A 64 -2.10 -13.79 -3.47
C LYS A 64 -3.23 -13.20 -4.34
N SER A 65 -4.12 -12.48 -3.68
CA SER A 65 -5.21 -11.74 -4.30
C SER A 65 -4.69 -10.65 -5.24
N MET A 66 -5.45 -10.39 -6.31
CA MET A 66 -5.26 -9.23 -7.18
C MET A 66 -5.57 -7.92 -6.45
N GLY A 67 -4.92 -6.84 -6.89
CA GLY A 67 -5.22 -5.50 -6.44
C GLY A 67 -6.52 -4.96 -7.05
N PRO A 68 -6.87 -3.70 -6.75
CA PRO A 68 -8.03 -3.02 -7.34
C PRO A 68 -7.99 -2.88 -8.87
N ASP A 69 -6.82 -3.02 -9.48
CA ASP A 69 -6.59 -3.02 -10.93
C ASP A 69 -6.99 -4.34 -11.62
N GLY A 70 -7.29 -5.39 -10.85
CA GLY A 70 -7.59 -6.72 -11.38
C GLY A 70 -6.36 -7.46 -11.92
N ILE A 71 -5.15 -6.93 -11.75
CA ILE A 71 -3.92 -7.58 -12.22
C ILE A 71 -3.48 -8.61 -11.20
N HIS A 72 -3.43 -9.86 -11.63
CA HIS A 72 -3.00 -10.97 -10.78
C HIS A 72 -1.47 -10.95 -10.60
N PRO A 73 -0.92 -11.27 -9.40
CA PRO A 73 0.53 -11.30 -9.16
C PRO A 73 1.30 -12.19 -10.16
N ARG A 74 0.64 -13.21 -10.71
CA ARG A 74 1.19 -14.07 -11.76
C ARG A 74 1.59 -13.29 -13.01
N VAL A 75 0.78 -12.32 -13.45
CA VAL A 75 1.08 -11.50 -14.62
C VAL A 75 2.34 -10.68 -14.39
N LEU A 76 2.47 -10.08 -13.20
CA LEU A 76 3.65 -9.30 -12.81
C LEU A 76 4.92 -10.15 -12.74
N ARG A 77 4.80 -11.39 -12.25
CA ARG A 77 5.91 -12.35 -12.24
C ARG A 77 6.34 -12.77 -13.64
N GLU A 78 5.37 -13.05 -14.52
CA GLU A 78 5.65 -13.44 -15.92
C GLU A 78 6.24 -12.29 -16.74
N LEU A 79 5.92 -11.03 -16.38
CA LEU A 79 6.45 -9.81 -17.01
C LEU A 79 7.57 -9.16 -16.19
N ALA A 80 8.24 -9.90 -15.31
CA ALA A 80 9.21 -9.33 -14.37
C ALA A 80 10.36 -8.59 -15.07
N GLU A 81 10.87 -9.14 -16.18
CA GLU A 81 11.96 -8.54 -16.97
C GLU A 81 11.55 -7.18 -17.56
N GLU A 82 10.35 -7.12 -18.16
CA GLU A 82 9.83 -5.90 -18.79
C GLU A 82 9.44 -4.83 -17.77
N LEU A 83 8.99 -5.24 -16.58
CA LEU A 83 8.47 -4.33 -15.55
C LEU A 83 9.55 -3.85 -14.58
N ALA A 84 10.68 -4.55 -14.46
CA ALA A 84 11.71 -4.23 -13.48
C ALA A 84 12.25 -2.80 -13.65
N LYS A 85 12.61 -2.44 -14.88
CA LYS A 85 13.15 -1.11 -15.20
C LYS A 85 12.17 0.05 -14.97
N PRO A 86 10.94 0.04 -15.50
CA PRO A 86 10.01 1.14 -15.23
C PRO A 86 9.65 1.23 -13.75
N LEU A 87 9.51 0.10 -13.04
CA LEU A 87 9.22 0.13 -11.60
C LEU A 87 10.39 0.65 -10.77
N SER A 88 11.64 0.31 -11.09
CA SER A 88 12.80 0.84 -10.37
C SER A 88 12.90 2.36 -10.48
N ILE A 89 12.61 2.92 -11.65
CA ILE A 89 12.55 4.37 -11.88
C ILE A 89 11.45 5.00 -11.02
N ILE A 90 10.25 4.42 -11.00
CA ILE A 90 9.13 4.93 -10.18
C ILE A 90 9.49 4.86 -8.70
N TYR A 91 9.99 3.74 -8.20
CA TYR A 91 10.38 3.61 -6.79
C TYR A 91 11.47 4.61 -6.41
N GLN A 92 12.45 4.84 -7.29
CA GLN A 92 13.51 5.81 -7.03
C GLN A 92 12.95 7.22 -6.92
N GLN A 93 12.05 7.61 -7.82
CA GLN A 93 11.38 8.91 -7.76
C GLN A 93 10.53 9.03 -6.49
N SER A 94 9.80 7.97 -6.13
CA SER A 94 8.99 7.96 -4.92
C SER A 94 9.82 8.12 -3.66
N TRP A 95 11.00 7.49 -3.61
CA TRP A 95 11.93 7.65 -2.49
C TRP A 95 12.48 9.08 -2.39
N LEU A 96 12.84 9.69 -3.53
CA LEU A 96 13.42 11.04 -3.57
C LEU A 96 12.40 12.14 -3.24
N THR A 97 11.15 11.96 -3.68
CA THR A 97 10.08 12.96 -3.52
C THR A 97 9.27 12.76 -2.24
N GLY A 98 9.25 11.55 -1.68
CA GLY A 98 8.33 11.16 -0.61
C GLY A 98 6.90 10.96 -1.09
N GLU A 99 6.65 11.02 -2.39
CA GLU A 99 5.33 10.83 -3.00
C GLU A 99 5.25 9.47 -3.69
N VAL A 100 4.06 8.88 -3.79
CA VAL A 100 3.84 7.64 -4.55
C VAL A 100 2.74 7.87 -5.57
N PRO A 101 2.68 7.09 -6.67
CA PRO A 101 1.56 7.18 -7.61
C PRO A 101 0.21 7.09 -6.89
N ASP A 102 -0.73 7.96 -7.25
CA ASP A 102 -2.05 8.01 -6.58
C ASP A 102 -2.77 6.66 -6.58
N ASN A 103 -2.63 5.91 -7.67
CA ASN A 103 -3.21 4.58 -7.77
C ASN A 103 -2.70 3.63 -6.69
N TRP A 104 -1.45 3.78 -6.23
CA TRP A 104 -0.87 2.93 -5.17
C TRP A 104 -1.39 3.27 -3.77
N ARG A 105 -1.99 4.45 -3.61
CA ARG A 105 -2.69 4.87 -2.38
C ARG A 105 -4.12 4.33 -2.31
N LEU A 106 -4.63 3.76 -3.41
CA LEU A 106 -5.95 3.14 -3.47
C LEU A 106 -5.88 1.68 -3.01
N ALA A 107 -6.90 1.26 -2.29
CA ALA A 107 -7.07 -0.12 -1.86
C ALA A 107 -8.54 -0.52 -1.83
N ASN A 108 -8.83 -1.78 -2.12
CA ASN A 108 -10.13 -2.36 -1.83
C ASN A 108 -10.15 -2.83 -0.36
N VAL A 109 -11.06 -2.31 0.44
CA VAL A 109 -11.17 -2.66 1.87
C VAL A 109 -12.12 -3.84 2.02
N MET A 110 -11.55 -5.02 2.28
CA MET A 110 -12.31 -6.25 2.49
C MET A 110 -12.62 -6.48 3.98
N PRO A 111 -13.89 -6.68 4.36
CA PRO A 111 -14.26 -7.05 5.72
C PRO A 111 -13.98 -8.53 5.97
N ILE A 112 -13.11 -8.84 6.94
CA ILE A 112 -12.85 -10.21 7.40
C ILE A 112 -13.51 -10.43 8.75
N TYR A 113 -14.47 -11.35 8.81
CA TYR A 113 -15.14 -11.72 10.05
C TYR A 113 -14.14 -12.32 11.05
N LYS A 114 -14.16 -11.82 12.30
CA LYS A 114 -13.33 -12.34 13.41
C LYS A 114 -14.08 -13.40 14.22
N LYS A 115 -15.07 -12.98 15.01
CA LYS A 115 -15.83 -13.77 16.00
C LYS A 115 -17.01 -12.94 16.51
N GLY A 116 -18.00 -13.57 17.16
CA GLY A 116 -19.15 -12.87 17.75
C GLY A 116 -20.40 -12.95 16.88
N GLN A 117 -21.21 -11.90 16.88
CA GLN A 117 -22.40 -11.82 16.04
C GLN A 117 -22.03 -11.28 14.65
N LYS A 118 -22.49 -11.94 13.59
CA LYS A 118 -22.20 -11.55 12.20
C LYS A 118 -22.90 -10.26 11.76
N ASP A 119 -23.94 -9.85 12.48
CA ASP A 119 -24.69 -8.62 12.15
C ASP A 119 -24.08 -7.37 12.80
N ASP A 120 -23.09 -7.55 13.68
CA ASP A 120 -22.36 -6.48 14.33
C ASP A 120 -21.06 -6.15 13.55
N PRO A 121 -20.94 -4.93 12.99
CA PRO A 121 -19.77 -4.54 12.19
C PRO A 121 -18.47 -4.49 13.02
N GLY A 122 -18.54 -4.36 14.35
CA GLY A 122 -17.40 -4.42 15.26
C GLY A 122 -16.68 -5.77 15.26
N ASN A 123 -17.36 -6.82 14.80
CA ASN A 123 -16.83 -8.17 14.72
C ASN A 123 -16.05 -8.46 13.43
N TYR A 124 -15.78 -7.44 12.61
CA TYR A 124 -14.99 -7.54 11.36
C TYR A 124 -13.65 -6.78 11.46
N ARG A 125 -12.64 -7.24 10.72
CA ARG A 125 -11.38 -6.51 10.46
C ARG A 125 -11.46 -5.90 9.06
N PRO A 126 -11.13 -4.62 8.87
CA PRO A 126 -10.81 -4.13 7.54
C PRO A 126 -9.44 -4.68 7.12
N VAL A 127 -9.36 -5.25 5.92
CA VAL A 127 -8.09 -5.60 5.26
C VAL A 127 -8.00 -4.87 3.93
N SER A 128 -6.95 -4.06 3.77
CA SER A 128 -6.69 -3.30 2.55
C SER A 128 -5.97 -4.16 1.52
N LEU A 129 -6.61 -4.38 0.37
CA LEU A 129 -5.97 -4.94 -0.82
C LEU A 129 -5.44 -3.79 -1.68
N THR A 130 -4.14 -3.53 -1.59
CA THR A 130 -3.42 -2.54 -2.39
C THR A 130 -2.97 -3.12 -3.74
N LEU A 131 -2.54 -2.25 -4.65
CA LEU A 131 -1.88 -2.68 -5.88
C LEU A 131 -0.57 -3.41 -5.57
N VAL A 132 -0.29 -4.48 -6.31
CA VAL A 132 0.88 -5.33 -6.08
C VAL A 132 2.19 -4.53 -6.21
N PRO A 133 2.40 -3.65 -7.21
CA PRO A 133 3.61 -2.80 -7.26
C PRO A 133 3.78 -1.92 -6.02
N GLY A 134 2.70 -1.27 -5.55
CA GLY A 134 2.76 -0.46 -4.33
C GLY A 134 3.11 -1.29 -3.08
N LYS A 135 2.71 -2.57 -3.06
CA LYS A 135 3.06 -3.51 -1.99
C LYS A 135 4.51 -4.01 -2.05
N ILE A 136 5.10 -4.08 -3.23
CA ILE A 136 6.52 -4.45 -3.41
C ILE A 136 7.44 -3.33 -2.90
N MET A 137 6.99 -2.07 -2.97
CA MET A 137 7.75 -0.91 -2.49
C MET A 137 7.83 -0.80 -0.96
N GLN A 138 6.85 -1.33 -0.23
CA GLN A 138 6.76 -1.27 1.24
C GLN A 138 7.75 -2.21 1.94
#